data_AF-A0A355AWL1-F1
#
_entry.id   AF-A0A355AWL1-F1
#
_cell.length_a   1.000
_cell.length_b   1.000
_cell.length_c   1.000
_cell.angle_alpha   90.00
_cell.angle_beta   90.00
_cell.angle_gamma   90.00
#
_symmetry.space_group_name_H-M   'P 1'
#
loop_
_entity.id
_entity.type
_entity.pdbx_description
1 polymer ?
#
loop_
_entity_poly.entity_id
_entity_poly.type
_entity_poly.pdbx_seq_one_letter_code
_entity_poly.pdbx_strand_id
1 'polypeptide(L)'
;MAYFRLLVLTLAICIICSTYSYAQVPIDTDELDQSYKSAFQEMYEDPADLDKATNFVELAIAVGDLEGAIAALERMLIFDPDLPQVRMELGLLYFRLKSLDQASVYLRSVLEEESLPSDIRNQVEVALKEIRERTSVHTVTGRASVNTRYQSNANSGPDNSQILLFGKPAILESKNLGQADSDISAKAQFGYTFDFQKDSRHTLNIDFSAQSNWYSERAELDASLFVFRVGPKLYTNNGKDKKLEVHPYLFANRYQSDQDT
;
A
#
# COMPACT_ATOMS: atom_id res chain seq x y z
N MET A 1 -50.24 -15.89 -2.03
CA MET A 1 -49.01 -16.14 -1.25
C MET A 1 -48.17 -17.15 -2.01
N ALA A 2 -47.12 -16.70 -2.69
CA ALA A 2 -46.12 -17.57 -3.32
C ALA A 2 -44.75 -17.05 -2.90
N TYR A 3 -43.97 -17.92 -2.25
CA TYR A 3 -42.69 -17.61 -1.65
C TYR A 3 -41.61 -17.45 -2.73
N PHE A 4 -41.00 -16.27 -2.82
CA PHE A 4 -39.84 -15.99 -3.65
C PHE A 4 -38.57 -16.37 -2.87
N ARG A 5 -37.90 -17.47 -3.23
CA ARG A 5 -36.60 -17.84 -2.67
C ARG A 5 -35.50 -17.25 -3.55
N LEU A 6 -34.80 -16.25 -3.02
CA LEU A 6 -33.59 -15.66 -3.57
C LEU A 6 -32.46 -16.69 -3.46
N LEU A 7 -31.96 -17.21 -4.59
CA LEU A 7 -30.85 -18.17 -4.62
C LEU A 7 -29.57 -17.39 -4.98
N VAL A 8 -28.81 -16.99 -3.97
CA VAL A 8 -27.48 -16.40 -4.12
C VAL A 8 -26.48 -17.55 -4.16
N LEU A 9 -25.97 -17.85 -5.35
CA LEU A 9 -24.96 -18.90 -5.56
C LEU A 9 -23.56 -18.26 -5.49
N THR A 10 -22.99 -18.14 -4.29
CA THR A 10 -21.57 -17.80 -4.12
C THR A 10 -20.73 -19.06 -4.23
N LEU A 11 -20.04 -19.24 -5.35
CA LEU A 11 -19.09 -20.31 -5.57
C LEU A 11 -17.75 -19.96 -4.89
N ALA A 12 -17.57 -20.37 -3.64
CA ALA A 12 -16.28 -20.28 -2.94
C ALA A 12 -15.45 -21.53 -3.27
N ILE A 13 -14.53 -21.41 -4.23
CA ILE A 13 -13.54 -22.46 -4.52
C ILE A 13 -12.48 -22.40 -3.42
N CYS A 14 -12.59 -23.31 -2.45
CA CYS A 14 -11.59 -23.54 -1.42
C CYS A 14 -10.42 -24.29 -2.05
N ILE A 15 -9.36 -23.57 -2.42
CA ILE A 15 -8.08 -24.17 -2.80
C ILE A 15 -7.46 -24.74 -1.52
N ILE A 16 -7.40 -26.07 -1.44
CA ILE A 16 -6.70 -26.80 -0.37
C ILE A 16 -5.21 -26.54 -0.57
N CYS A 17 -4.66 -25.65 0.25
CA CYS A 17 -3.22 -25.39 0.30
C CYS A 17 -2.57 -26.49 1.13
N SER A 18 -1.92 -27.45 0.47
CA SER A 18 -1.08 -28.46 1.11
C SER A 18 0.19 -27.79 1.63
N THR A 19 0.33 -27.73 2.96
CA THR A 19 1.55 -27.27 3.62
C THR A 19 2.64 -28.33 3.45
N TYR A 20 3.63 -28.05 2.60
CA TYR A 20 4.90 -28.75 2.62
C TYR A 20 5.72 -28.22 3.81
N SER A 21 5.90 -29.04 4.85
CA SER A 21 6.87 -28.76 5.90
C SER A 21 8.28 -28.87 5.33
N TYR A 22 8.96 -27.73 5.15
CA TYR A 22 10.41 -27.71 5.02
C TYR A 22 11.02 -28.08 6.37
N ALA A 23 11.77 -29.18 6.41
CA ALA A 23 12.62 -29.50 7.55
C ALA A 23 13.69 -28.41 7.68
N GLN A 24 13.63 -27.62 8.75
CA GLN A 24 14.70 -26.71 9.16
C GLN A 24 15.84 -27.57 9.72
N VAL A 25 17.05 -27.45 9.16
CA VAL A 25 18.26 -27.99 9.80
C VAL A 25 18.42 -27.25 11.13
N PRO A 26 18.50 -27.94 12.29
CA PRO A 26 18.72 -27.28 13.56
C PRO A 26 20.07 -26.58 13.53
N ILE A 27 20.07 -25.25 13.57
CA ILE A 27 21.27 -24.48 13.89
C ILE A 27 21.53 -24.73 15.37
N ASP A 28 22.70 -25.27 15.71
CA ASP A 28 23.11 -25.40 17.11
C ASP A 28 23.38 -23.99 17.67
N THR A 29 22.44 -23.50 18.46
CA THR A 29 22.43 -22.12 18.97
C THR A 29 23.55 -21.87 19.96
N ASP A 30 24.04 -22.91 20.64
CA ASP A 30 25.03 -22.77 21.71
C ASP A 30 26.45 -22.65 21.14
N GLU A 31 26.76 -23.42 20.09
CA GLU A 31 28.03 -23.30 19.36
C GLU A 31 28.15 -21.94 18.64
N LEU A 32 27.03 -21.45 18.09
CA LEU A 32 26.98 -20.15 17.42
C LEU A 32 27.20 -18.99 18.42
N ASP A 33 26.56 -19.04 19.59
CA ASP A 33 26.75 -18.04 20.65
C ASP A 33 28.20 -18.01 21.17
N GLN A 34 28.82 -19.19 21.34
CA GLN A 34 30.23 -19.27 21.73
C GLN A 34 31.15 -18.67 20.66
N SER A 35 30.91 -18.99 19.39
CA SER A 35 31.68 -18.47 18.26
C SER A 35 31.56 -16.95 18.16
N TYR A 36 30.34 -16.40 18.29
CA TYR A 36 30.09 -14.97 18.34
C TYR A 36 30.88 -14.27 19.45
N LYS A 37 30.87 -14.83 20.67
CA LYS A 37 31.63 -14.28 21.81
C LYS A 37 33.14 -14.30 21.59
N SER A 38 33.67 -15.38 21.00
CA SER A 38 35.10 -15.48 20.68
C SER A 38 35.50 -14.43 19.64
N ALA A 39 34.72 -14.33 18.55
CA ALA A 39 34.99 -13.38 17.48
C ALA A 39 34.91 -11.91 17.96
N PHE A 40 33.97 -11.60 18.86
CA PHE A 40 33.91 -10.28 19.49
C PHE A 40 35.18 -9.96 20.26
N GLN A 41 35.67 -10.90 21.07
CA GLN A 41 36.89 -10.72 21.86
C GLN A 41 38.13 -10.55 20.96
N GLU A 42 38.26 -11.36 19.91
CA GLU A 42 39.38 -11.28 18.96
C GLU A 42 39.40 -9.94 18.22
N MET A 43 38.25 -9.48 17.73
CA MET A 43 38.12 -8.15 17.11
C MET A 43 38.41 -7.03 18.13
N TYR A 44 37.98 -7.17 19.38
CA TYR A 44 38.18 -6.15 20.41
C TYR A 44 39.65 -6.02 20.84
N GLU A 45 40.40 -7.12 20.86
CA GLU A 45 41.83 -7.14 21.17
C GLU A 45 42.68 -6.51 20.07
N ASP A 46 42.26 -6.64 18.81
CA ASP A 46 42.95 -6.08 17.66
C ASP A 46 41.99 -5.38 16.68
N PRO A 47 41.57 -4.15 17.02
CA PRO A 47 40.43 -3.55 16.33
C PRO A 47 40.71 -2.97 14.94
N ALA A 48 41.97 -2.95 14.52
CA ALA A 48 42.40 -2.50 13.19
C ALA A 48 42.53 -3.67 12.21
N ASP A 49 42.44 -4.92 12.69
CA ASP A 49 42.48 -6.13 11.88
C ASP A 49 41.11 -6.35 11.23
N LEU A 50 41.05 -6.12 9.91
CA LEU A 50 39.81 -6.20 9.13
C LEU A 50 39.28 -7.64 9.00
N ASP A 51 40.16 -8.65 9.05
CA ASP A 51 39.74 -10.05 8.93
C ASP A 51 39.01 -10.50 10.19
N LYS A 52 39.52 -10.12 11.37
CA LYS A 52 38.85 -10.35 12.66
C LYS A 52 37.52 -9.62 12.75
N ALA A 53 37.49 -8.37 12.28
CA ALA A 53 36.24 -7.59 12.22
C ALA A 53 35.21 -8.26 11.29
N THR A 54 35.64 -8.73 10.12
CA THR A 54 34.75 -9.43 9.16
C THR A 54 34.17 -10.71 9.77
N ASN A 55 35.00 -11.53 10.42
CA ASN A 55 34.53 -12.75 11.10
C ASN A 55 33.47 -12.44 12.18
N PHE A 56 33.71 -11.39 12.98
CA PHE A 56 32.71 -10.94 13.95
C PHE A 56 31.41 -10.47 13.29
N VAL A 57 31.48 -9.68 12.21
CA VAL A 57 30.30 -9.19 11.48
C VAL A 57 29.44 -10.35 10.96
N GLU A 58 30.05 -11.36 10.36
CA GLU A 58 29.32 -12.54 9.85
C GLU A 58 28.56 -13.26 10.96
N LEU A 59 29.23 -13.49 12.10
CA LEU A 59 28.63 -14.15 13.27
C LEU A 59 27.56 -13.28 13.93
N ALA A 60 27.79 -11.95 14.02
CA ALA A 60 26.83 -10.99 14.55
C ALA A 60 25.54 -10.98 13.71
N ILE A 61 25.65 -10.98 12.38
CA ILE A 61 24.49 -11.11 11.48
C ILE A 61 23.78 -12.45 11.69
N ALA A 62 24.52 -13.54 11.86
CA ALA A 62 23.96 -14.88 12.05
C ALA A 62 23.14 -15.02 13.35
N VAL A 63 23.60 -14.40 14.44
CA VAL A 63 22.86 -14.36 15.72
C VAL A 63 21.78 -13.28 15.77
N GLY A 64 21.72 -12.41 14.76
CA GLY A 64 20.73 -11.32 14.66
C GLY A 64 21.15 -10.02 15.37
N ASP A 65 22.40 -9.90 15.81
CA ASP A 65 23.00 -8.67 16.34
C ASP A 65 23.39 -7.74 15.20
N LEU A 66 22.38 -7.14 14.56
CA LEU A 66 22.58 -6.25 13.42
C LEU A 66 23.25 -4.94 13.84
N GLU A 67 22.94 -4.44 15.04
CA GLU A 67 23.56 -3.24 15.60
C GLU A 67 25.06 -3.46 15.87
N GLY A 68 25.44 -4.61 16.44
CA GLY A 68 26.85 -4.97 16.63
C GLY A 68 27.60 -5.13 15.32
N ALA A 69 26.99 -5.77 14.32
CA ALA A 69 27.54 -5.88 12.97
C ALA A 69 27.76 -4.49 12.33
N ILE A 70 26.79 -3.58 12.42
CA ILE A 70 26.92 -2.21 11.92
C ILE A 70 28.06 -1.47 12.62
N ALA A 71 28.15 -1.55 13.95
CA ALA A 71 29.21 -0.87 14.70
C ALA A 71 30.62 -1.36 14.29
N ALA A 72 30.77 -2.66 14.04
CA ALA A 72 32.02 -3.23 13.54
C ALA A 72 32.35 -2.77 12.12
N LEU A 73 31.38 -2.78 11.20
CA LEU A 73 31.58 -2.28 9.83
C LEU A 73 31.89 -0.77 9.77
N GLU A 74 31.21 0.05 10.58
CA GLU A 74 31.53 1.48 10.69
C GLU A 74 32.94 1.70 11.20
N ARG A 75 33.38 0.87 12.16
CA ARG A 75 34.76 0.89 12.66
C ARG A 75 35.76 0.49 11.58
N MET A 76 35.46 -0.50 10.74
CA MET A 76 36.30 -0.84 9.59
C MET A 76 36.51 0.38 8.68
N LEU A 77 35.45 1.16 8.40
CA LEU A 77 35.55 2.40 7.61
C LEU A 77 36.31 3.54 8.31
N ILE A 78 36.46 3.51 9.64
CA ILE A 78 37.33 4.46 10.36
C ILE A 78 38.81 4.13 10.11
N PHE A 79 39.17 2.85 10.06
CA PHE A 79 40.55 2.42 9.82
C PHE A 79 40.93 2.44 8.33
N ASP A 80 40.02 1.99 7.48
CA ASP A 80 40.16 2.02 6.03
C ASP A 80 38.88 2.58 5.39
N PRO A 81 38.91 3.88 5.02
CA PRO A 81 37.77 4.53 4.39
C PRO A 81 37.45 4.01 2.98
N ASP A 82 38.33 3.25 2.31
CA ASP A 82 38.16 2.85 0.92
C ASP A 82 37.76 1.37 0.76
N LEU A 83 36.68 1.00 1.44
CA LEU A 83 36.11 -0.35 1.38
C LEU A 83 34.69 -0.34 0.79
N PRO A 84 34.53 -0.42 -0.53
CA PRO A 84 33.21 -0.41 -1.19
C PRO A 84 32.29 -1.54 -0.74
N GLN A 85 32.86 -2.73 -0.47
CA GLN A 85 32.10 -3.87 0.01
C GLN A 85 31.51 -3.61 1.41
N VAL A 86 32.31 -3.02 2.32
CA VAL A 86 31.85 -2.63 3.66
C VAL A 86 30.76 -1.56 3.58
N ARG A 87 30.90 -0.57 2.68
CA ARG A 87 29.84 0.43 2.41
C ARG A 87 28.55 -0.25 1.93
N MET A 88 28.64 -1.24 1.04
CA MET A 88 27.47 -1.97 0.57
C MET A 88 26.80 -2.74 1.70
N GLU A 89 27.56 -3.48 2.50
CA GLU A 89 27.05 -4.25 3.63
C GLU A 89 26.37 -3.35 4.67
N LEU A 90 26.98 -2.22 5.04
CA LEU A 90 26.35 -1.21 5.90
C LEU A 90 25.03 -0.72 5.34
N GLY A 91 25.00 -0.37 4.05
CA GLY A 91 23.79 0.07 3.36
C GLY A 91 22.66 -0.96 3.45
N LEU A 92 22.97 -2.24 3.25
CA LEU A 92 22.01 -3.34 3.33
C LEU A 92 21.55 -3.63 4.77
N LEU A 93 22.45 -3.54 5.76
CA LEU A 93 22.08 -3.72 7.16
C LEU A 93 21.20 -2.57 7.67
N TYR A 94 21.55 -1.32 7.35
CA TYR A 94 20.70 -0.17 7.67
C TYR A 94 19.32 -0.27 7.00
N PHE A 95 19.27 -0.81 5.77
CA PHE A 95 18.00 -1.08 5.09
C PHE A 95 17.14 -2.11 5.85
N ARG A 96 17.75 -3.20 6.35
CA ARG A 96 17.08 -4.22 7.17
C ARG A 96 16.53 -3.63 8.48
N LEU A 97 17.28 -2.72 9.12
CA LEU A 97 16.85 -1.98 10.31
C LEU A 97 15.80 -0.88 10.03
N LYS A 98 15.37 -0.70 8.78
CA LYS A 98 14.47 0.37 8.33
C LYS A 98 15.02 1.78 8.58
N SER A 99 16.32 1.91 8.77
CA SER A 99 17.03 3.19 8.77
C SER A 99 17.31 3.61 7.32
N LEU A 100 16.22 3.96 6.61
CA LEU A 100 16.24 4.13 5.15
C LEU A 100 17.13 5.29 4.69
N ASP A 101 17.23 6.36 5.49
CA ASP A 101 18.08 7.50 5.17
C ASP A 101 19.57 7.11 5.20
N GLN A 102 20.02 6.44 6.27
CA GLN A 102 21.40 5.96 6.39
C GLN A 102 21.72 4.91 5.32
N ALA A 103 20.80 3.96 5.11
CA ALA A 103 20.91 2.97 4.04
C ALA A 103 21.16 3.63 2.68
N SER A 104 20.41 4.71 2.38
CA SER A 104 20.54 5.43 1.11
C SER A 104 21.89 6.11 0.94
N VAL A 105 22.49 6.62 2.02
CA VAL A 105 23.81 7.28 1.98
C VAL A 105 24.89 6.27 1.60
N TYR A 106 24.98 5.17 2.35
CA TYR A 106 25.98 4.14 2.09
C TYR A 106 25.81 3.49 0.72
N LEU A 107 24.59 3.10 0.35
CA LEU A 107 24.34 2.47 -0.96
C LEU A 107 24.64 3.40 -2.14
N ARG A 108 24.38 4.72 -2.02
CA ARG A 108 24.74 5.67 -3.08
C ARG A 108 26.26 5.79 -3.25
N SER A 109 27.00 5.82 -2.14
CA SER A 109 28.47 5.90 -2.21
C SER A 109 29.10 4.69 -2.91
N VAL A 110 28.49 3.50 -2.84
CA VAL A 110 28.95 2.33 -3.61
C VAL A 110 28.82 2.55 -5.12
N LEU A 111 27.83 3.32 -5.58
CA LEU A 111 27.65 3.60 -7.02
C LEU A 111 28.69 4.59 -7.58
N GLU A 112 29.44 5.27 -6.71
CA GLU A 112 30.50 6.21 -7.07
C GLU A 112 31.79 5.48 -7.49
N GLU A 113 31.91 4.17 -7.20
CA GLU A 113 33.03 3.34 -7.63
C GLU A 113 33.13 3.22 -9.15
N GLU A 114 34.27 3.60 -9.72
CA GLU A 114 34.51 3.58 -11.17
C GLU A 114 34.46 2.16 -11.75
N SER A 115 34.96 1.18 -11.00
CA SER A 115 35.12 -0.22 -11.44
C SER A 115 34.05 -1.17 -10.87
N LEU A 116 32.88 -0.64 -10.47
CA LEU A 116 31.81 -1.45 -9.89
C LEU A 116 31.25 -2.50 -10.88
N PRO A 117 31.27 -3.80 -10.53
CA PRO A 117 30.63 -4.86 -11.31
C PRO A 117 29.14 -4.59 -11.57
N SER A 118 28.63 -4.97 -12.74
CA SER A 118 27.27 -4.63 -13.18
C SER A 118 26.17 -5.33 -12.38
N ASP A 119 26.44 -6.53 -11.87
CA ASP A 119 25.58 -7.29 -10.96
C ASP A 119 25.42 -6.57 -9.62
N ILE A 120 26.52 -6.10 -9.02
CA ILE A 120 26.50 -5.31 -7.78
C ILE A 120 25.79 -3.98 -8.00
N ARG A 121 26.08 -3.29 -9.10
CA ARG A 121 25.38 -2.04 -9.49
C ARG A 121 23.87 -2.26 -9.54
N ASN A 122 23.41 -3.30 -10.23
CA ASN A 122 21.99 -3.61 -10.32
C ASN A 122 21.36 -3.90 -8.94
N GLN A 123 22.06 -4.64 -8.07
CA GLN A 123 21.58 -4.94 -6.73
C GLN A 123 21.40 -3.67 -5.89
N VAL A 124 22.39 -2.78 -5.91
CA VAL A 124 22.36 -1.50 -5.20
C VAL A 124 21.26 -0.59 -5.73
N GLU A 125 21.10 -0.52 -7.06
CA GLU A 125 20.04 0.27 -7.69
C GLU A 125 18.63 -0.22 -7.34
N VAL A 126 18.42 -1.55 -7.27
CA VAL A 126 17.16 -2.15 -6.82
C VAL A 126 16.86 -1.76 -5.37
N ALA A 127 17.85 -1.88 -4.47
CA ALA A 127 17.69 -1.51 -3.06
C ALA A 127 17.38 0.01 -2.90
N LEU A 128 18.10 0.87 -3.63
CA LEU A 128 17.86 2.31 -3.62
C LEU A 128 16.49 2.69 -4.20
N LYS A 129 16.00 1.97 -5.21
CA LYS A 129 14.65 2.16 -5.74
C LYS A 129 13.60 1.85 -4.68
N GLU A 130 13.75 0.74 -3.96
CA GLU A 130 12.83 0.36 -2.89
C GLU A 130 12.88 1.38 -1.73
N ILE A 131 14.07 1.84 -1.34
CA ILE A 131 14.22 2.93 -0.36
C ILE A 131 13.43 4.15 -0.82
N ARG A 132 13.62 4.60 -2.06
CA ARG A 132 12.93 5.75 -2.63
C ARG A 132 11.42 5.59 -2.62
N GLU A 133 10.91 4.40 -2.94
CA GLU A 133 9.48 4.11 -2.90
C GLU A 133 8.93 4.18 -1.46
N ARG A 134 9.67 3.67 -0.48
CA ARG A 134 9.29 3.67 0.94
C ARG A 134 9.43 5.04 1.62
N THR A 135 10.37 5.87 1.17
CA THR A 135 10.59 7.23 1.70
C THR A 135 9.92 8.32 0.86
N SER A 136 9.22 7.95 -0.21
CA SER A 136 8.54 8.89 -1.08
C SER A 136 7.53 9.72 -0.30
N VAL A 137 7.62 11.05 -0.43
CA VAL A 137 6.58 11.98 0.00
C VAL A 137 5.31 11.85 -0.85
N HIS A 138 5.39 11.22 -2.01
CA HIS A 138 4.28 11.09 -2.95
C HIS A 138 3.73 9.67 -2.91
N THR A 139 2.42 9.55 -2.69
CA THR A 139 1.69 8.28 -2.85
C THR A 139 0.56 8.49 -3.85
N VAL A 140 0.45 7.59 -4.84
CA VAL A 140 -0.65 7.58 -5.82
C VAL A 140 -1.39 6.26 -5.71
N THR A 141 -2.72 6.32 -5.69
CA THR A 141 -3.61 5.16 -5.66
C THR A 141 -4.68 5.29 -6.73
N GLY A 142 -5.11 4.16 -7.29
CA GLY A 142 -6.12 4.14 -8.35
C GLY A 142 -6.90 2.84 -8.36
N ARG A 143 -8.20 2.94 -8.65
CA ARG A 143 -9.08 1.79 -8.86
C ARG A 143 -10.10 2.11 -9.94
N ALA A 144 -10.34 1.17 -10.83
CA ALA A 144 -11.44 1.22 -11.78
C ALA A 144 -12.22 -0.09 -11.77
N SER A 145 -13.53 -0.02 -11.98
CA SER A 145 -14.38 -1.19 -12.16
C SER A 145 -15.50 -0.92 -13.16
N VAL A 146 -15.92 -1.98 -13.83
CA VAL A 146 -17.09 -2.00 -14.71
C VAL A 146 -18.02 -3.10 -14.19
N ASN A 147 -19.31 -2.80 -14.11
CA ASN A 147 -20.32 -3.74 -13.65
C ASN A 147 -21.43 -3.80 -14.68
N THR A 148 -22.03 -4.98 -14.83
CA THR A 148 -23.30 -5.15 -15.53
C THR A 148 -24.33 -5.63 -14.52
N ARG A 149 -25.58 -5.22 -14.68
CA ARG A 149 -26.66 -5.55 -13.77
C ARG A 149 -27.95 -5.73 -14.56
N TYR A 150 -28.71 -6.76 -14.25
CA TYR A 150 -30.08 -6.97 -14.74
C TYR A 150 -31.05 -6.80 -13.56
N GLN A 151 -32.14 -6.08 -13.78
CA GLN A 151 -33.16 -5.84 -12.77
C GLN A 151 -34.53 -6.13 -13.36
N SER A 152 -35.38 -6.89 -12.66
CA SER A 152 -36.77 -7.12 -13.09
C SER A 152 -37.68 -5.91 -12.88
N ASN A 153 -37.24 -4.93 -12.08
CA ASN A 153 -37.95 -3.69 -11.80
C ASN A 153 -36.92 -2.56 -11.64
N ALA A 154 -36.33 -2.13 -12.76
CA ALA A 154 -35.27 -1.13 -12.83
C ALA A 154 -35.76 0.28 -12.45
N ASN A 155 -36.99 0.61 -12.82
CA ASN A 155 -37.62 1.91 -12.54
C ASN A 155 -38.32 1.97 -11.17
N SER A 156 -38.27 0.90 -10.37
CA SER A 156 -38.96 0.80 -9.07
C SER A 156 -40.47 1.10 -9.15
N GLY A 157 -41.10 0.81 -10.30
CA GLY A 157 -42.53 1.01 -10.51
C GLY A 157 -43.39 0.01 -9.71
N PRO A 158 -44.67 0.32 -9.45
CA PRO A 158 -45.59 -0.61 -8.81
C PRO A 158 -45.91 -1.84 -9.68
N ASP A 159 -46.21 -2.96 -9.04
CA ASP A 159 -46.56 -4.22 -9.72
C ASP A 159 -47.96 -4.21 -10.35
N ASN A 160 -48.84 -3.29 -9.93
CA ASN A 160 -50.20 -3.16 -10.42
C ASN A 160 -50.50 -1.74 -10.93
N SER A 161 -51.45 -1.66 -11.86
CA SER A 161 -51.87 -0.38 -12.44
C SER A 161 -52.88 0.38 -11.59
N GLN A 162 -53.47 -0.25 -10.59
CA GLN A 162 -54.47 0.40 -9.73
C GLN A 162 -53.80 0.99 -8.49
N ILE A 163 -53.64 2.31 -8.51
CA ILE A 163 -53.11 3.06 -7.37
C ILE A 163 -54.20 3.91 -6.73
N LEU A 164 -53.97 4.35 -5.49
CA LEU A 164 -54.82 5.33 -4.83
C LEU A 164 -54.14 6.71 -4.93
N LEU A 165 -54.72 7.62 -5.72
CA LEU A 165 -54.23 8.99 -5.87
C LEU A 165 -55.21 9.95 -5.19
N PHE A 166 -54.76 10.66 -4.15
CA PHE A 166 -55.59 11.53 -3.32
C PHE A 166 -56.88 10.85 -2.78
N GLY A 167 -56.78 9.57 -2.41
CA GLY A 167 -57.92 8.82 -1.88
C GLY A 167 -58.92 8.31 -2.94
N LYS A 168 -58.61 8.45 -4.24
CA LYS A 168 -59.43 7.92 -5.34
C LYS A 168 -58.66 6.88 -6.16
N PRO A 169 -59.30 5.80 -6.65
CA PRO A 169 -58.66 4.87 -7.57
C PRO A 169 -58.22 5.58 -8.85
N ALA A 170 -56.98 5.34 -9.27
CA ALA A 170 -56.42 5.80 -10.53
C ALA A 170 -55.71 4.64 -11.23
N ILE A 171 -55.67 4.68 -12.57
CA ILE A 171 -55.01 3.67 -13.39
C ILE A 171 -53.73 4.26 -13.97
N LEU A 172 -52.60 3.65 -13.67
CA LEU A 172 -51.31 3.97 -14.26
C LEU A 172 -51.17 3.34 -15.66
N GLU A 173 -50.51 4.07 -16.56
CA GLU A 173 -50.04 3.54 -17.83
C GLU A 173 -48.99 2.44 -17.63
N SER A 174 -48.92 1.47 -18.54
CA SER A 174 -47.98 0.34 -18.45
C SER A 174 -46.52 0.78 -18.32
N LYS A 175 -46.12 1.88 -18.97
CA LYS A 175 -44.76 2.45 -18.91
C LYS A 175 -44.33 2.87 -17.50
N ASN A 176 -45.31 3.15 -16.63
CA ASN A 176 -45.12 3.56 -15.23
C ASN A 176 -45.16 2.38 -14.25
N LEU A 177 -45.47 1.17 -14.70
CA LEU A 177 -45.38 -0.05 -13.88
C LEU A 177 -43.93 -0.49 -13.71
N GLY A 178 -43.69 -1.50 -12.88
CA GLY A 178 -42.39 -2.13 -12.73
C GLY A 178 -41.89 -2.71 -14.06
N GLN A 179 -40.70 -2.31 -14.48
CA GLN A 179 -40.17 -2.59 -15.82
C GLN A 179 -38.75 -3.09 -15.73
N ALA A 180 -38.47 -4.19 -16.41
CA ALA A 180 -37.16 -4.82 -16.40
C ALA A 180 -36.18 -4.04 -17.28
N ASP A 181 -34.91 -3.97 -16.88
CA ASP A 181 -33.85 -3.40 -17.70
C ASP A 181 -32.48 -3.93 -17.25
N SER A 182 -31.49 -3.81 -18.12
CA SER A 182 -30.08 -4.02 -17.82
C SER A 182 -29.32 -2.72 -17.87
N ASP A 183 -28.34 -2.55 -16.98
CA ASP A 183 -27.38 -1.46 -17.05
C ASP A 183 -25.94 -1.95 -17.10
N ILE A 184 -25.10 -1.11 -17.69
CA ILE A 184 -23.66 -1.12 -17.52
C ILE A 184 -23.27 0.10 -16.67
N SER A 185 -22.39 -0.09 -15.71
CA SER A 185 -21.86 1.01 -14.90
C SER A 185 -20.35 0.95 -14.81
N ALA A 186 -19.72 2.11 -14.87
CA ALA A 186 -18.28 2.28 -14.69
C ALA A 186 -18.01 3.13 -13.45
N LYS A 187 -17.00 2.75 -12.67
CA LYS A 187 -16.53 3.51 -11.51
C LYS A 187 -15.02 3.65 -11.58
N ALA A 188 -14.51 4.85 -11.31
CA ALA A 188 -13.10 5.15 -11.21
C ALA A 188 -12.84 5.97 -9.95
N GLN A 189 -11.76 5.64 -9.24
CA GLN A 189 -11.29 6.34 -8.05
C GLN A 189 -9.79 6.56 -8.19
N PHE A 190 -9.35 7.77 -7.93
CA PHE A 190 -7.96 8.19 -7.93
C PHE A 190 -7.68 8.96 -6.64
N GLY A 191 -6.55 8.67 -6.01
CA GLY A 191 -6.10 9.36 -4.81
C GLY A 191 -4.62 9.70 -4.93
N TYR A 192 -4.25 10.92 -4.54
CA TYR A 192 -2.89 11.38 -4.42
C TYR A 192 -2.66 11.97 -3.03
N THR A 193 -1.57 11.56 -2.40
CA THR A 193 -1.15 12.04 -1.09
C THR A 193 0.26 12.60 -1.19
N PHE A 194 0.45 13.80 -0.68
CA PHE A 194 1.76 14.40 -0.45
C PHE A 194 2.02 14.50 1.05
N ASP A 195 3.04 13.81 1.56
CA ASP A 195 3.50 13.91 2.94
C ASP A 195 4.48 15.08 3.09
N PHE A 196 4.20 16.00 4.02
CA PHE A 196 5.04 17.16 4.27
C PHE A 196 6.35 16.83 5.03
N GLN A 197 6.51 15.59 5.53
CA GLN A 197 7.70 15.09 6.23
C GLN A 197 8.21 15.95 7.41
N LYS A 198 7.37 16.84 7.95
CA LYS A 198 7.63 17.53 9.22
C LYS A 198 7.20 16.65 10.41
N ASP A 199 7.74 16.94 11.60
CA ASP A 199 7.45 16.26 12.89
C ASP A 199 5.98 15.93 13.16
N SER A 200 5.04 16.64 12.52
CA SER A 200 3.60 16.51 12.68
C SER A 200 2.88 15.61 11.65
N ARG A 201 3.58 14.87 10.76
CA ARG A 201 2.98 13.94 9.76
C ARG A 201 1.81 14.54 8.96
N HIS A 202 1.84 15.84 8.70
CA HIS A 202 0.80 16.47 7.89
C HIS A 202 0.84 15.95 6.46
N THR A 203 -0.32 15.82 5.82
CA THR A 203 -0.39 15.48 4.39
C THR A 203 -1.30 16.44 3.63
N LEU A 204 -1.11 16.54 2.31
CA LEU A 204 -2.08 17.10 1.37
C LEU A 204 -2.68 15.96 0.57
N ASN A 205 -4.00 15.83 0.58
CA ASN A 205 -4.72 14.77 -0.12
C ASN A 205 -5.53 15.37 -1.27
N ILE A 206 -5.49 14.70 -2.42
CA ILE A 206 -6.30 14.98 -3.60
C ILE A 206 -7.02 13.69 -3.98
N ASP A 207 -8.34 13.70 -3.95
CA ASP A 207 -9.17 12.57 -4.34
C ASP A 207 -10.07 12.94 -5.52
N PHE A 208 -10.18 12.04 -6.47
CA PHE A 208 -11.13 12.11 -7.57
C PHE A 208 -11.91 10.79 -7.64
N SER A 209 -13.24 10.89 -7.73
CA SER A 209 -14.08 9.73 -8.02
C SER A 209 -15.10 10.04 -9.09
N ALA A 210 -15.20 9.16 -10.07
CA ALA A 210 -16.19 9.20 -11.14
C ALA A 210 -17.01 7.92 -11.11
N GLN A 211 -18.32 8.03 -11.25
CA GLN A 211 -19.19 6.89 -11.50
C GLN A 211 -20.22 7.25 -12.54
N SER A 212 -20.56 6.31 -13.40
CA SER A 212 -21.65 6.48 -14.35
C SER A 212 -22.37 5.16 -14.54
N ASN A 213 -23.68 5.22 -14.74
CA ASN A 213 -24.52 4.10 -15.13
C ASN A 213 -25.27 4.46 -16.42
N TRP A 214 -25.43 3.45 -17.27
CA TRP A 214 -26.11 3.55 -18.56
C TRP A 214 -27.04 2.35 -18.70
N TYR A 215 -28.33 2.62 -18.75
CA TYR A 215 -29.40 1.64 -18.93
C TYR A 215 -29.60 1.33 -20.42
N SER A 216 -30.09 0.14 -20.72
CA SER A 216 -30.21 -0.32 -22.11
C SER A 216 -31.44 0.27 -22.79
N GLU A 217 -32.55 0.37 -22.05
CA GLU A 217 -33.83 0.87 -22.58
C GLU A 217 -34.23 2.22 -21.96
N ARG A 218 -33.76 2.53 -20.74
CA ARG A 218 -34.21 3.68 -19.95
C ARG A 218 -33.14 4.74 -19.73
N ALA A 219 -32.86 5.51 -20.78
CA ALA A 219 -31.91 6.62 -20.69
C ALA A 219 -32.27 7.62 -19.57
N GLU A 220 -33.55 7.77 -19.21
CA GLU A 220 -33.97 8.65 -18.11
C GLU A 220 -33.41 8.28 -16.73
N LEU A 221 -32.89 7.05 -16.59
CA LEU A 221 -32.25 6.54 -15.38
C LEU A 221 -30.71 6.64 -15.44
N ASP A 222 -30.15 7.08 -16.55
CA ASP A 222 -28.71 7.31 -16.69
C ASP A 222 -28.28 8.42 -15.76
N ALA A 223 -27.17 8.17 -15.07
CA ALA A 223 -26.62 9.13 -14.14
C ALA A 223 -25.10 9.02 -14.10
N SER A 224 -24.45 10.18 -14.09
CA SER A 224 -23.02 10.32 -13.86
C SER A 224 -22.78 11.21 -12.64
N LEU A 225 -21.88 10.81 -11.76
CA LEU A 225 -21.42 11.59 -10.62
C LEU A 225 -19.90 11.68 -10.66
N PHE A 226 -19.41 12.91 -10.69
CA PHE A 226 -18.00 13.24 -10.53
C PHE A 226 -17.81 13.98 -9.21
N VAL A 227 -16.80 13.59 -8.45
CA VAL A 227 -16.43 14.21 -7.17
C VAL A 227 -14.94 14.46 -7.17
N PHE A 228 -14.57 15.70 -6.85
CA PHE A 228 -13.20 16.10 -6.62
C PHE A 228 -13.08 16.67 -5.21
N ARG A 229 -12.07 16.23 -4.47
CA ARG A 229 -11.74 16.71 -3.13
C ARG A 229 -10.26 17.04 -3.04
N VAL A 230 -9.95 18.15 -2.41
CA VAL A 230 -8.58 18.51 -2.07
C VAL A 230 -8.55 19.12 -0.68
N GLY A 231 -7.62 18.69 0.16
CA GLY A 231 -7.51 19.21 1.51
C GLY A 231 -6.32 18.67 2.28
N PRO A 232 -5.78 19.44 3.22
CA PRO A 232 -4.75 18.93 4.11
C PRO A 232 -5.35 18.02 5.19
N LYS A 233 -4.54 17.08 5.66
CA LYS A 233 -4.76 16.32 6.87
C LYS A 233 -3.78 16.83 7.93
N LEU A 234 -4.33 17.51 8.93
CA LEU A 234 -3.56 18.18 9.96
C LEU A 234 -3.66 17.42 11.28
N TYR A 235 -2.53 17.27 11.95
CA TYR A 235 -2.42 16.64 13.26
C TYR A 235 -2.00 17.69 14.28
N THR A 236 -2.88 18.02 15.21
CA THR A 236 -2.51 18.94 16.30
C THR A 236 -2.00 18.14 17.49
N ASN A 237 -0.87 18.56 18.06
CA ASN A 237 -0.31 17.96 19.26
C ASN A 237 -0.77 18.76 20.48
N ASN A 238 -1.93 18.40 21.03
CA ASN A 238 -2.50 19.05 22.22
C ASN A 238 -2.18 18.24 23.50
N GLY A 239 -0.89 18.12 23.81
CA GLY A 239 -0.41 17.41 25.00
C GLY A 239 -0.34 15.89 24.85
N LYS A 240 0.17 15.21 25.90
CA LYS A 240 0.80 13.88 25.84
C LYS A 240 -0.02 12.74 25.22
N ASP A 241 -1.35 12.80 25.12
CA ASP A 241 -2.14 11.63 24.72
C ASP A 241 -3.29 11.87 23.72
N LYS A 242 -3.44 13.07 23.13
CA LYS A 242 -4.55 13.33 22.19
C LYS A 242 -4.08 13.98 20.87
N LYS A 243 -4.05 13.16 19.82
CA LYS A 243 -3.95 13.62 18.44
C LYS A 243 -5.34 14.00 17.95
N LEU A 244 -5.64 15.30 17.89
CA LEU A 244 -6.81 15.78 17.16
C LEU A 244 -6.44 15.88 15.69
N GLU A 245 -7.20 15.18 14.86
CA GLU A 245 -7.04 15.11 13.41
C GLU A 245 -8.08 16.01 12.75
N VAL A 246 -7.63 16.97 11.93
CA VAL A 246 -8.48 17.94 11.25
C VAL A 246 -8.30 17.79 9.73
N HIS A 247 -9.41 17.68 9.01
CA HIS A 247 -9.44 17.53 7.55
C HIS A 247 -10.32 18.61 6.91
N PRO A 248 -9.88 19.86 6.84
CA PRO A 248 -10.57 20.81 5.99
C PRO A 248 -10.39 20.38 4.53
N TYR A 249 -11.45 20.47 3.73
CA TYR A 249 -11.37 20.13 2.31
C TYR A 249 -12.22 21.09 1.48
N LEU A 250 -11.77 21.31 0.26
CA LEU A 250 -12.60 21.83 -0.82
C LEU A 250 -13.23 20.65 -1.54
N PHE A 251 -14.50 20.78 -1.87
CA PHE A 251 -15.29 19.76 -2.55
C PHE A 251 -16.01 20.38 -3.73
N ALA A 252 -15.89 19.71 -4.88
CA ALA A 252 -16.67 20.00 -6.06
C ALA A 252 -17.30 18.70 -6.55
N ASN A 253 -18.58 18.74 -6.91
CA ASN A 253 -19.24 17.64 -7.57
C ASN A 253 -19.98 18.10 -8.81
N ARG A 254 -20.20 17.15 -9.73
CA ARG A 254 -21.11 17.31 -10.85
C ARG A 254 -21.96 16.07 -10.93
N TYR A 255 -23.26 16.27 -10.82
CA TYR A 255 -24.27 15.28 -11.12
C TYR A 255 -24.87 15.60 -12.48
N GLN A 256 -24.93 14.62 -13.36
CA GLN A 256 -25.60 14.71 -14.65
C GLN A 256 -26.52 13.51 -14.77
N SER A 257 -27.76 13.74 -15.16
CA SER A 257 -28.73 12.70 -15.45
C SER A 257 -29.48 13.07 -16.70
N ASP A 258 -29.86 12.08 -17.50
CA ASP A 258 -30.58 12.28 -18.75
C ASP A 258 -32.09 12.40 -18.49
N GLN A 259 -32.46 13.29 -17.57
CA GLN A 259 -33.87 13.63 -17.37
C GLN A 259 -34.27 14.65 -18.43
N ASP A 260 -34.83 14.17 -19.54
CA ASP A 260 -35.70 15.01 -20.35
C ASP A 260 -36.87 15.48 -19.47
N THR A 261 -37.06 16.80 -19.42
CA THR A 261 -38.13 17.53 -18.74
C THR A 261 -39.52 17.08 -19.15
#